data_AF-A0A398CIH8-F1
#
_entry.id   AF-A0A398CIH8-F1
#
_cell.length_a   1.000
_cell.length_b   1.000
_cell.length_c   1.000
_cell.angle_alpha   90.00
_cell.angle_beta   90.00
_cell.angle_gamma   90.00
#
_symmetry.space_group_name_H-M   'P 1'
#
loop_
_entity.id
_entity.type
_entity.pdbx_description
1 polymer ?
#
loop_
_entity_poly.entity_id
_entity_poly.type
_entity_poly.pdbx_seq_one_letter_code
_entity_poly.pdbx_strand_id
1 'polypeptide(L)'
;MAIRVEDERADWNDGWFRLTIPANGRSALVERTEMAAPGIPSAACDIQTWTAMLAGGRRPAAFASVGRLKAEEEALAIMERRIPRGPTYLADFF
;
A
#
# COMPACT_ATOMS: atom_id res chain seq x y z
N MET A 1 7.85 -2.23 -6.43
CA MET A 1 6.54 -1.81 -6.97
C MET A 1 6.38 -0.31 -6.75
N ALA A 2 5.43 0.33 -7.41
CA ALA A 2 5.04 1.72 -7.15
C ALA A 2 3.62 1.78 -6.58
N ILE A 3 3.34 2.78 -5.75
CA ILE A 3 1.99 3.06 -5.21
C ILE A 3 1.69 4.55 -5.36
N ARG A 4 0.52 4.90 -5.87
CA ARG A 4 -0.07 6.24 -5.76
C ARG A 4 -0.98 6.25 -4.55
N VAL A 5 -0.69 7.11 -3.58
CA VAL A 5 -1.54 7.30 -2.40
C VAL A 5 -2.21 8.66 -2.51
N GLU A 6 -3.54 8.70 -2.53
CA GLU A 6 -4.33 9.93 -2.53
C GLU A 6 -4.63 10.37 -1.09
N ASP A 7 -4.24 11.60 -0.74
CA ASP A 7 -4.47 12.17 0.59
C ASP A 7 -4.80 13.67 0.51
N GLU A 8 -6.06 14.03 0.72
CA GLU A 8 -6.53 15.42 0.64
C GLU A 8 -6.08 16.28 1.83
N ARG A 9 -5.61 15.66 2.92
CA ARG A 9 -5.34 16.37 4.20
C ARG A 9 -3.85 16.52 4.48
N ALA A 10 -3.03 15.66 3.91
CA ALA A 10 -1.59 15.64 4.09
C ALA A 10 -0.88 15.55 2.74
N ASP A 11 -0.43 16.69 2.24
CA ASP A 11 0.27 16.82 0.95
C ASP A 11 1.54 15.95 0.87
N TRP A 12 2.21 15.71 2.00
CA TRP A 12 3.36 14.81 2.06
C TRP A 12 3.02 13.34 1.81
N ASN A 13 1.76 12.93 2.04
CA ASN A 13 1.26 11.60 1.70
C ASN A 13 0.71 11.53 0.27
N ASP A 14 0.28 12.66 -0.31
CA ASP A 14 -0.27 12.70 -1.65
C ASP A 14 0.85 12.58 -2.70
N GLY A 15 0.88 11.44 -3.40
CA GLY A 15 1.83 11.24 -4.50
C GLY A 15 2.21 9.81 -4.78
N TRP A 16 3.23 9.67 -5.63
CA TRP A 16 3.80 8.38 -5.99
C TRP A 16 4.96 8.00 -5.09
N PHE A 17 5.01 6.72 -4.73
CA PHE A 17 6.08 6.15 -3.92
C PHE A 17 6.57 4.85 -4.54
N ARG A 18 7.89 4.72 -4.66
CA ARG A 18 8.56 3.47 -4.99
C ARG A 18 8.80 2.69 -3.71
N LEU A 19 8.31 1.44 -3.68
CA LEU A 19 8.49 0.51 -2.59
C LEU A 19 9.47 -0.60 -2.99
N THR A 20 10.55 -0.71 -2.22
CA THR A 20 11.52 -1.81 -2.31
C THR A 20 11.52 -2.59 -1.00
N ILE A 21 10.99 -3.82 -1.04
CA ILE A 21 10.87 -4.70 0.12
C ILE A 21 11.90 -5.82 -0.02
N PRO A 22 12.94 -5.89 0.83
CA PRO A 22 13.93 -6.96 0.78
C PRO A 22 13.29 -8.32 1.03
N ALA A 23 13.97 -9.39 0.58
CA ALA A 23 13.46 -10.75 0.74
C ALA A 23 13.16 -11.11 2.20
N ASN A 24 13.96 -10.60 3.14
CA ASN A 24 13.81 -10.83 4.58
C ASN A 24 12.57 -10.16 5.20
N GLY A 25 11.89 -9.26 4.49
CA GLY A 25 10.64 -8.63 4.92
C GLY A 25 10.73 -7.74 6.17
N ARG A 26 11.94 -7.38 6.64
CA ARG A 26 12.10 -6.63 7.90
C ARG A 26 11.94 -5.12 7.73
N SER A 27 12.01 -4.63 6.50
CA SER A 27 11.86 -3.21 6.19
C SER A 27 11.32 -3.02 4.78
N ALA A 28 10.88 -1.79 4.48
CA ALA A 28 10.66 -1.31 3.13
C ALA A 28 11.43 -0.02 2.96
N LEU A 29 12.18 0.11 1.86
CA LEU A 29 12.65 1.40 1.40
C LEU A 29 11.50 2.07 0.64
N VAL A 30 11.20 3.31 1.01
CA VAL A 30 10.14 4.13 0.42
C VAL A 30 10.78 5.40 -0.14
N GLU A 31 10.64 5.61 -1.44
CA GLU A 31 11.17 6.79 -2.13
C GLU A 31 10.01 7.51 -2.79
N ARG A 32 9.85 8.81 -2.53
CA ARG A 32 8.85 9.62 -3.25
C ARG A 32 9.32 9.83 -4.69
N THR A 33 8.41 9.64 -5.65
CA THR A 33 8.67 9.83 -7.07
C THR A 33 7.58 10.70 -7.69
N GLU A 34 7.83 11.24 -8.87
CA GLU A 34 6.80 12.00 -9.62
C GLU A 34 5.77 11.08 -10.30
N MET A 35 6.19 9.86 -10.66
CA MET A 35 5.34 8.85 -11.31
C MET A 35 5.87 7.44 -11.08
N ALA A 36 5.07 6.44 -11.46
CA ALA A 36 5.55 5.06 -11.60
C ALA A 36 6.53 4.96 -12.78
N ALA A 37 7.72 4.41 -12.54
CA ALA A 37 8.69 4.19 -13.61
C ALA A 37 8.20 3.08 -14.57
N PRO A 38 8.49 3.16 -15.88
CA PRO A 38 8.10 2.14 -16.85
C PRO A 38 8.56 0.73 -16.42
N GLY A 39 7.66 -0.25 -16.55
CA GLY A 39 7.94 -1.64 -16.20
C GLY A 39 8.00 -1.94 -14.69
N ILE A 40 7.72 -0.97 -13.82
CA ILE A 40 7.53 -1.22 -12.39
C ILE A 40 6.04 -1.44 -12.13
N PRO A 41 5.64 -2.61 -11.58
CA PRO A 41 4.23 -2.87 -11.25
C PRO A 41 3.67 -1.81 -10.30
N SER A 42 2.49 -1.29 -10.63
CA SER A 42 1.90 -0.16 -9.92
C SER A 42 0.53 -0.44 -9.31
N ALA A 43 0.18 0.32 -8.27
CA ALA A 43 -1.13 0.36 -7.65
C ALA A 43 -1.51 1.79 -7.25
N ALA A 44 -2.79 2.04 -7.00
CA ALA A 44 -3.33 3.32 -6.56
C ALA A 44 -4.52 3.14 -5.61
N CYS A 45 -4.54 3.91 -4.52
CA CYS A 45 -5.68 3.98 -3.59
C CYS A 45 -5.63 5.26 -2.74
N ASP A 46 -6.71 5.53 -2.01
CA ASP A 46 -6.73 6.56 -0.98
C ASP A 46 -5.95 6.14 0.29
N ILE A 47 -5.58 7.14 1.11
CA ILE A 47 -4.82 6.93 2.35
C ILE A 47 -5.57 6.06 3.37
N GLN A 48 -6.92 6.09 3.37
CA GLN A 48 -7.75 5.27 4.26
C GLN A 48 -7.63 3.79 3.88
N THR A 49 -7.67 3.47 2.59
CA THR A 49 -7.51 2.12 2.05
C THR A 49 -6.11 1.60 2.30
N TRP A 50 -5.10 2.45 2.08
CA TRP A 50 -3.70 2.12 2.38
C TRP A 50 -3.52 1.77 3.87
N THR A 51 -4.03 2.63 4.76
CA THR A 51 -4.00 2.43 6.21
C THR A 51 -4.73 1.15 6.63
N ALA A 52 -5.92 0.90 6.09
CA ALA A 52 -6.71 -0.29 6.41
C ALA A 52 -6.01 -1.60 5.99
N MET A 53 -5.21 -1.57 4.92
CA MET A 53 -4.38 -2.72 4.54
C MET A 53 -3.21 -2.94 5.50
N LEU A 54 -2.46 -1.88 5.82
CA LEU A 54 -1.24 -2.00 6.62
C LEU A 54 -1.48 -2.21 8.12
N ALA A 55 -2.48 -1.51 8.66
CA ALA A 55 -2.75 -1.47 10.09
C ALA A 55 -4.16 -1.97 10.46
N GLY A 56 -5.07 -2.12 9.49
CA GLY A 56 -6.42 -2.64 9.74
C GLY A 56 -6.57 -4.15 9.51
N GLY A 57 -5.51 -4.83 9.05
CA GLY A 57 -5.54 -6.27 8.75
C GLY A 57 -6.44 -6.65 7.56
N ARG A 58 -6.83 -5.69 6.71
CA ARG A 58 -7.70 -5.93 5.55
C ARG A 58 -6.87 -6.33 4.33
N ARG A 59 -7.35 -7.30 3.57
CA ARG A 59 -6.61 -7.83 2.41
C ARG A 59 -6.63 -6.89 1.20
N PRO A 60 -5.50 -6.72 0.48
CA PRO A 60 -5.46 -5.99 -0.79
C PRO A 60 -6.51 -6.45 -1.81
N ALA A 61 -6.67 -7.77 -2.00
CA ALA A 61 -7.63 -8.34 -2.94
C ALA A 61 -9.08 -7.98 -2.59
N ALA A 62 -9.40 -7.79 -1.31
CA ALA A 62 -10.73 -7.35 -0.90
C ALA A 62 -11.01 -5.93 -1.39
N PHE A 63 -10.05 -5.01 -1.27
CA PHE A 63 -10.21 -3.63 -1.78
C PHE A 63 -10.18 -3.57 -3.30
N ALA A 64 -9.39 -4.42 -3.97
CA ALA A 64 -9.38 -4.51 -5.42
C ALA A 64 -10.75 -4.96 -5.96
N SER A 65 -11.38 -5.94 -5.32
CA SER A 65 -12.70 -6.46 -5.73
C SER A 65 -13.83 -5.43 -5.69
N VAL A 66 -13.69 -4.39 -4.85
CA VAL A 66 -14.67 -3.31 -4.71
C VAL A 66 -14.20 -1.98 -5.32
N GLY A 67 -13.11 -2.01 -6.10
CA GLY A 67 -12.59 -0.83 -6.80
C GLY A 67 -11.91 0.23 -5.94
N ARG A 68 -11.65 -0.06 -4.65
CA ARG A 68 -10.93 0.83 -3.72
C ARG A 68 -9.42 0.75 -3.86
N LEU A 69 -8.91 -0.33 -4.43
CA LEU A 69 -7.51 -0.50 -4.82
C LEU A 69 -7.46 -0.79 -6.32
N LYS A 70 -6.89 0.12 -7.11
CA LYS A 70 -6.58 -0.13 -8.53
C LYS A 70 -5.16 -0.65 -8.59
N ALA A 71 -4.95 -1.90 -8.98
CA ALA A 71 -3.62 -2.50 -9.01
C ALA A 71 -3.45 -3.38 -10.23
N GLU A 72 -2.24 -3.35 -10.80
CA GLU A 72 -1.79 -4.38 -11.72
C GLU A 72 -1.71 -5.74 -11.01
N GLU A 73 -1.84 -6.83 -11.76
CA GLU A 73 -1.88 -8.18 -11.20
C GLU A 73 -0.60 -8.49 -10.39
N GLU A 74 0.57 -8.13 -10.91
CA GLU A 74 1.85 -8.31 -10.25
C GLU A 74 1.97 -7.45 -8.98
N ALA A 75 1.48 -6.21 -9.02
CA ALA A 75 1.48 -5.33 -7.86
C ALA A 75 0.58 -5.88 -6.75
N LEU A 76 -0.64 -6.32 -7.11
CA LEU A 76 -1.57 -6.95 -6.18
C LEU A 76 -0.98 -8.22 -5.56
N ALA A 77 -0.33 -9.06 -6.36
CA ALA A 77 0.34 -10.27 -5.89
C ALA A 77 1.52 -9.97 -4.95
N ILE A 78 2.28 -8.89 -5.21
CA ILE A 78 3.33 -8.42 -4.29
C ILE A 78 2.71 -7.98 -2.96
N MET A 79 1.67 -7.16 -3.00
CA MET A 79 0.99 -6.65 -1.80
C MET A 79 0.41 -7.80 -0.96
N GLU A 80 -0.25 -8.77 -1.58
CA GLU A 80 -0.83 -9.95 -0.91
C GLU A 80 0.20 -10.84 -0.21
N ARG A 81 1.44 -10.86 -0.70
CA ARG A 81 2.55 -11.61 -0.10
C ARG A 81 3.27 -10.84 1.00
N ARG A 82 3.28 -9.51 0.93
CA ARG A 82 4.12 -8.66 1.79
C ARG A 82 3.36 -7.98 2.92
N ILE A 83 2.07 -7.70 2.75
CA ILE A 83 1.25 -7.12 3.80
C ILE A 83 0.86 -8.23 4.79
N PRO A 84 1.19 -8.09 6.09
CA PRO A 84 0.91 -9.11 7.08
C PRO A 84 -0.58 -9.43 7.20
N ARG A 85 -0.87 -10.69 7.53
CA ARG A 85 -2.22 -11.16 7.83
C ARG A 85 -2.39 -11.25 9.34
N GLY A 86 -3.32 -10.49 9.90
CA GLY A 86 -3.66 -10.58 11.31
C GLY A 86 -4.49 -9.38 11.77
N PRO A 87 -5.34 -9.56 12.79
CA PRO A 87 -6.02 -8.43 13.41
C PRO A 87 -5.02 -7.59 14.18
N THR A 88 -5.13 -6.27 14.06
CA THR A 88 -4.41 -5.34 14.93
C THR A 88 -5.13 -5.27 16.27
N TYR A 89 -4.37 -5.36 17.35
CA TYR A 89 -4.87 -5.26 18.72
C TYR A 89 -4.42 -3.94 19.34
N LEU A 90 -5.37 -3.16 19.85
CA LEU A 90 -5.13 -1.91 20.59
C LEU A 90 -5.96 -1.97 21.88
N ALA A 91 -5.28 -2.05 23.03
CA ALA A 91 -5.90 -2.17 24.35
C ALA A 91 -6.03 -0.83 25.08
N ASP A 92 -5.20 0.14 24.71
CA ASP A 92 -5.17 1.46 25.30
C ASP A 92 -6.33 2.32 24.81
N PHE A 93 -6.82 3.20 25.69
CA PHE A 93 -7.85 4.18 25.41
C PHE A 93 -7.34 5.57 25.80
N PHE A 94 -7.51 6.54 24.90
CA PHE A 94 -6.99 7.91 25.01
C PHE A 94 -7.97 8.91 24.40
#